data_AF-U4JXR9-F1
#
_entry.id   AF-U4JXR9-F1
#
_cell.length_a   1.000
_cell.length_b   1.000
_cell.length_c   1.000
_cell.angle_alpha   90.00
_cell.angle_beta   90.00
_cell.angle_gamma   90.00
#
_symmetry.space_group_name_H-M   'P 1'
#
loop_
_entity.id
_entity.type
_entity.pdbx_description
1 polymer ?
#
loop_
_entity_poly.entity_id
_entity_poly.type
_entity_poly.pdbx_seq_one_letter_code
_entity_poly.pdbx_strand_id
1 'polypeptide(L)'
;MDFSVFEGITSEQISELKRIRKANKGGPISQRVANQLAKEFIRARQYGFTLDDCLTEWETRSWKSFKAAWVAPKERYHSKPYPDFHSGDTSWAKDLGW
;
A
#
# COMPACT_ATOMS: atom_id res chain seq x y z
N MET A 1 2.68 3.43 26.37
CA MET A 1 2.20 3.39 24.97
C MET A 1 1.05 2.43 24.94
N ASP A 2 -0.10 2.88 24.45
CA ASP A 2 -1.31 2.09 24.37
C ASP A 2 -1.40 1.43 22.98
N PHE A 3 -1.42 0.10 22.97
CA PHE A 3 -1.53 -0.72 21.77
C PHE A 3 -2.96 -1.26 21.55
N SER A 4 -3.93 -0.89 22.40
CA SER A 4 -5.35 -1.26 22.23
C SER A 4 -5.95 -0.74 20.92
N VAL A 5 -5.33 0.27 20.30
CA VAL A 5 -5.70 0.81 18.98
C VAL A 5 -5.59 -0.19 17.84
N PHE A 6 -4.89 -1.31 18.04
CA PHE A 6 -4.84 -2.43 17.11
C PHE A 6 -5.87 -3.47 17.55
N GLU A 7 -7.06 -3.44 16.94
CA GLU A 7 -8.14 -4.38 17.28
C GLU A 7 -7.72 -5.83 17.06
N GLY A 8 -7.79 -6.63 18.13
CA GLY A 8 -7.48 -8.06 18.11
C GLY A 8 -5.99 -8.40 17.99
N ILE A 9 -5.09 -7.45 18.27
CA ILE A 9 -3.64 -7.71 18.26
C ILE A 9 -3.23 -8.60 19.43
N THR A 10 -2.30 -9.52 19.20
CA THR A 10 -1.71 -10.36 20.26
C THR A 10 -0.48 -9.72 20.89
N SER A 11 -0.07 -10.21 22.07
CA SER A 11 1.19 -9.81 22.71
C SER A 11 2.41 -10.09 21.82
N GLU A 12 2.37 -11.19 21.08
CA GLU A 12 3.41 -11.63 20.17
C GLU A 12 3.53 -10.66 19.00
N GLN A 13 2.41 -10.30 18.36
CA GLN A 13 2.39 -9.32 17.28
C GLN A 13 2.86 -7.92 17.73
N ILE A 14 2.51 -7.50 18.96
CA ILE A 14 3.04 -6.26 19.54
C ILE A 14 4.57 -6.33 19.70
N SER A 15 5.09 -7.49 20.13
CA SER A 15 6.53 -7.73 20.27
C SER A 15 7.24 -7.66 18.92
N GLU A 16 6.68 -8.31 17.90
CA GLU A 16 7.20 -8.28 16.53
C GLU A 16 7.18 -6.88 15.93
N LEU A 17 6.09 -6.15 16.08
CA LEU A 17 5.98 -4.77 15.59
C LEU A 17 7.08 -3.88 16.19
N LYS A 18 7.35 -4.01 17.50
CA LYS A 18 8.46 -3.32 18.17
C LYS A 18 9.82 -3.76 17.63
N ARG A 19 10.02 -5.07 17.43
CA ARG A 19 11.25 -5.67 16.91
C ARG A 19 11.55 -5.18 15.49
N ILE A 20 10.59 -5.29 14.57
CA ILE A 20 10.68 -4.88 13.16
C ILE A 20 11.03 -3.40 13.09
N ARG A 21 10.32 -2.54 13.83
CA ARG A 21 10.60 -1.10 13.79
C ARG A 21 12.00 -0.77 14.31
N LYS A 22 12.47 -1.46 15.35
CA LYS A 22 13.84 -1.30 15.86
C LYS A 22 14.87 -1.76 14.82
N ALA A 23 14.68 -2.93 14.23
CA ALA A 23 15.56 -3.48 13.19
C ALA A 23 15.66 -2.55 11.98
N ASN A 24 14.52 -2.01 11.53
CA ASN A 24 14.44 -1.13 10.37
C ASN A 24 14.75 0.35 10.70
N LYS A 25 15.35 0.63 11.86
CA LYS A 25 15.79 1.97 12.30
C LYS A 25 14.67 3.02 12.28
N GLY A 26 13.43 2.60 12.55
CA GLY A 26 12.23 3.46 12.59
C GLY A 26 12.11 4.34 13.83
N GLY A 27 12.98 4.14 14.83
CA GLY A 27 12.93 4.84 16.11
C GLY A 27 11.77 4.35 17.01
N PRO A 28 11.58 4.97 18.18
CA PRO A 28 10.55 4.56 19.14
C PRO A 28 9.14 4.63 18.56
N ILE A 29 8.25 3.77 19.06
CA ILE A 29 6.81 3.85 18.75
C ILE A 29 6.20 4.86 19.73
N SER A 30 5.92 6.06 19.23
CA SER A 30 5.05 7.00 19.93
C SER A 30 3.58 6.64 19.71
N GLN A 31 2.69 7.18 20.53
CA GLN A 31 1.25 6.98 20.34
C GLN A 31 0.79 7.44 18.95
N ARG A 32 1.40 8.51 18.42
CA ARG A 32 1.15 8.99 17.05
C ARG A 32 1.53 7.96 16.00
N VAL A 33 2.66 7.28 16.18
CA VAL A 33 3.11 6.20 15.28
C VAL A 33 2.18 5.00 15.39
N ALA A 34 1.82 4.58 16.60
CA ALA A 34 0.88 3.47 16.82
C ALA A 34 -0.47 3.75 16.14
N ASN A 35 -1.04 4.93 16.36
CA ASN A 35 -2.30 5.36 15.74
C ASN A 35 -2.21 5.40 14.20
N GLN A 36 -1.07 5.82 13.65
CA GLN A 36 -0.87 5.81 12.20
C GLN A 36 -0.80 4.37 11.65
N LEU A 37 -0.01 3.50 12.29
CA LEU A 37 0.12 2.11 11.89
C LEU A 37 -1.21 1.37 11.95
N ALA A 38 -2.02 1.61 12.98
CA ALA A 38 -3.36 1.02 13.10
C ALA A 38 -4.24 1.37 11.89
N LYS A 39 -4.24 2.65 11.46
CA LYS A 39 -4.96 3.08 10.25
C LYS A 39 -4.44 2.42 8.99
N GLU A 40 -3.12 2.27 8.85
CA GLU A 40 -2.52 1.60 7.70
C GLU A 40 -2.84 0.10 7.68
N PHE A 41 -2.85 -0.60 8.81
CA PHE A 41 -3.25 -2.01 8.87
C PHE A 41 -4.73 -2.20 8.55
N ILE A 42 -5.62 -1.31 9.02
CA ILE A 42 -7.04 -1.33 8.63
C ILE A 42 -7.19 -1.16 7.12
N ARG A 43 -6.43 -0.24 6.50
CA ARG A 43 -6.44 -0.07 5.04
C ARG A 43 -5.88 -1.29 4.31
N ALA A 44 -4.81 -1.90 4.83
CA ALA A 44 -4.24 -3.10 4.23
C ALA A 44 -5.22 -4.30 4.28
N ARG A 45 -6.02 -4.40 5.36
CA ARG A 45 -7.14 -5.38 5.42
C ARG A 45 -8.16 -5.17 4.31
N GLN A 46 -8.42 -3.93 3.88
CA GLN A 46 -9.30 -3.66 2.73
C GLN A 46 -8.72 -4.19 1.40
N TYR A 47 -7.41 -4.37 1.33
CA TYR A 47 -6.71 -4.99 0.20
C TYR A 47 -6.57 -6.51 0.34
N GLY A 48 -7.14 -7.12 1.39
CA GLY A 48 -7.07 -8.55 1.65
C GLY A 48 -5.83 -9.01 2.43
N PHE A 49 -5.02 -8.10 2.97
CA PHE A 49 -3.85 -8.45 3.77
C PHE A 49 -4.23 -8.65 5.24
N THR A 50 -3.75 -9.74 5.84
CA THR A 50 -3.81 -9.93 7.28
C THR A 50 -2.76 -9.07 7.99
N LEU A 51 -2.82 -8.98 9.32
CA LEU A 51 -1.78 -8.28 10.08
C LEU A 51 -0.43 -8.98 9.94
N ASP A 52 -0.41 -10.31 9.94
CA ASP A 52 0.82 -11.10 9.80
C ASP A 52 1.45 -10.90 8.42
N ASP A 53 0.64 -10.81 7.35
CA ASP A 53 1.15 -10.45 6.01
C ASP A 53 1.79 -9.06 6.02
N CYS A 54 1.16 -8.09 6.71
CA CYS A 54 1.69 -6.74 6.82
C CYS A 54 3.01 -6.70 7.58
N LEU A 55 3.14 -7.44 8.69
CA LEU A 55 4.38 -7.53 9.46
C LEU A 55 5.48 -8.23 8.65
N THR A 56 5.12 -9.30 7.92
CA THR A 56 6.04 -10.04 7.04
C THR A 56 6.58 -9.16 5.92
N GLU A 57 5.72 -8.45 5.18
CA GLU A 57 6.18 -7.52 4.13
C GLU A 57 7.01 -6.38 4.72
N TRP A 58 6.60 -5.84 5.88
CA TRP A 58 7.35 -4.76 6.53
C TRP A 58 8.78 -5.20 6.90
N GLU A 59 8.92 -6.39 7.47
CA GLU A 59 10.22 -6.96 7.82
C GLU A 59 11.06 -7.27 6.58
N THR A 60 10.53 -8.07 5.67
CA THR A 60 11.26 -8.59 4.51
C THR A 60 11.76 -7.47 3.59
N ARG A 61 10.99 -6.38 3.48
CA ARG A 61 11.36 -5.20 2.69
C ARG A 61 12.24 -4.21 3.45
N SER A 62 12.52 -4.46 4.74
CA SER A 62 13.32 -3.60 5.61
C SER A 62 12.84 -2.14 5.63
N TRP A 63 11.53 -1.91 5.51
CA TRP A 63 11.00 -0.55 5.44
C TRP A 63 11.04 0.15 6.81
N LYS A 64 11.37 1.45 6.82
CA LYS A 64 11.42 2.24 8.07
C LYS A 64 10.04 2.46 8.71
N SER A 65 8.99 2.41 7.90
CA SER A 65 7.58 2.51 8.30
C SER A 65 6.77 1.53 7.47
N PHE A 66 5.47 1.43 7.71
CA PHE A 66 4.54 0.72 6.84
C PHE A 66 3.51 1.70 6.27
N LYS A 67 3.09 1.50 5.02
CA LYS A 67 1.92 2.14 4.40
C LYS A 67 1.15 1.09 3.60
N ALA A 68 -0.17 1.06 3.74
CA ALA A 68 -1.02 0.11 3.03
C ALA A 68 -0.88 0.20 1.51
N ALA A 69 -0.69 1.42 1.00
CA ALA A 69 -0.49 1.68 -0.42
C ALA A 69 0.73 0.97 -1.03
N TRP A 70 1.70 0.54 -0.22
CA TRP A 70 2.88 -0.17 -0.71
C TRP A 70 2.64 -1.65 -0.97
N VAL A 71 1.66 -2.23 -0.29
CA VAL A 71 1.20 -3.62 -0.49
C VAL A 71 -0.10 -3.70 -1.29
N ALA A 72 -0.72 -2.55 -1.56
CA ALA A 72 -1.92 -2.46 -2.37
C ALA A 72 -1.70 -3.17 -3.72
N PRO A 73 -2.68 -3.98 -4.19
CA PRO A 73 -2.65 -4.52 -5.53
C PRO A 73 -2.41 -3.38 -6.51
N LYS A 74 -1.39 -3.52 -7.36
CA LYS A 74 -1.23 -2.58 -8.47
C LYS A 74 -2.50 -2.70 -9.29
N GLU A 75 -3.22 -1.59 -9.46
CA GLU A 75 -4.24 -1.53 -10.50
C GLU A 75 -3.54 -2.02 -11.76
N ARG A 76 -4.05 -3.12 -12.32
CA ARG A 76 -3.69 -3.45 -13.69
C ARG A 76 -4.12 -2.21 -14.43
N TYR A 77 -3.16 -1.44 -14.93
CA TYR A 77 -3.43 -0.54 -16.03
C TYR A 77 -4.11 -1.45 -17.05
N HIS A 78 -5.44 -1.43 -17.11
CA HIS A 78 -6.12 -1.59 -18.37
C HIS A 78 -5.40 -0.54 -19.19
N SER A 79 -4.48 -0.99 -20.06
CA SER A 79 -4.04 -0.20 -21.17
C SER A 79 -5.32 0.41 -21.68
N LYS A 80 -5.50 1.73 -21.50
CA LYS A 80 -6.54 2.43 -22.25
C LYS A 80 -6.34 1.88 -23.65
N PRO A 81 -7.37 1.28 -24.29
CA PRO A 81 -7.22 0.97 -25.70
C PRO A 81 -6.82 2.31 -26.28
N TYR A 82 -5.54 2.44 -26.66
CA TYR A 82 -5.14 3.57 -27.46
C TYR A 82 -6.19 3.58 -28.57
N PRO A 83 -6.87 4.70 -28.85
CA PRO A 83 -7.66 4.77 -30.06
C PRO A 83 -6.72 4.27 -31.13
N ASP A 84 -7.06 3.15 -31.75
CA ASP A 84 -6.28 2.64 -32.84
C ASP A 84 -6.34 3.76 -33.87
N PHE A 85 -5.23 4.47 -33.98
CA PHE A 85 -5.05 5.35 -35.11
C PHE A 85 -4.92 4.40 -36.29
N HIS A 86 -6.06 3.95 -36.82
CA HIS A 86 -6.14 3.21 -38.05
C HIS A 86 -5.38 4.09 -39.05
N SER A 87 -4.20 3.63 -39.44
CA SER A 87 -3.27 4.39 -40.30
C SER A 87 -3.85 4.76 -41.68
N GLY A 88 -5.12 4.43 -41.95
CA GLY A 88 -5.88 4.78 -43.13
C GLY A 88 -7.18 5.55 -42.86
N ASP A 89 -7.51 5.93 -41.63
CA ASP A 89 -8.68 6.77 -41.35
C ASP A 89 -8.33 8.26 -41.55
N THR A 90 -8.33 8.68 -42.82
CA THR A 90 -8.23 10.08 -43.23
C THR A 90 -9.61 10.74 -43.32
N SER A 91 -10.55 10.37 -42.45
CA SER A 91 -11.85 11.06 -42.35
C SER A 91 -11.70 12.55 -42.00
N TRP A 92 -10.66 12.92 -41.24
CA TRP A 92 -10.31 14.33 -40.96
C TRP A 92 -9.87 15.12 -42.20
N ALA A 93 -9.39 14.45 -43.26
CA ALA A 93 -8.86 15.13 -44.46
C ALA A 93 -9.97 15.65 -45.37
N LYS A 94 -11.20 15.11 -45.26
CA LYS A 94 -12.34 15.52 -46.09
C LYS A 94 -12.94 16.87 -45.67
N ASP A 95 -12.72 17.29 -44.44
CA ASP A 95 -13.25 18.56 -43.91
C ASP A 95 -12.36 19.78 -44.26
N LEU A 96 -11.21 19.58 -44.91
CA LEU A 96 -10.25 20.65 -45.22
C LEU A 96 -10.30 21.20 -46.66
N GLY A 97 -11.25 20.75 -47.50
CA GLY A 97 -11.69 21.47 -48.71
C GLY A 97 -10.61 21.98 -49.66
N TRP A 98 -9.88 21.09 -50.32
CA TRP A 98 -9.11 21.37 -51.55
C TRP A 98 -9.61 20.46 -52.68
#